data_AF-A0AAD4L0Y7-F1
#
_entry.id   AF-A0AAD4L0Y7-F1
#
_cell.length_a   1.000
_cell.length_b   1.000
_cell.length_c   1.000
_cell.angle_alpha   90.00
_cell.angle_beta   90.00
_cell.angle_gamma   90.00
#
_symmetry.space_group_name_H-M   'P 1'
#
loop_
_entity.id
_entity.type
_entity.pdbx_description
1 polymer ?
#
loop_
_entity_poly.entity_id
_entity_poly.type
_entity_poly.pdbx_seq_one_letter_code
_entity_poly.pdbx_strand_id
1 'polypeptide(L)'
;MIQYIVHRLYEEDHISFGRLVSALSEERLLRPGQASENVAYQLVFILVGLATFFYTPSLTPKDGEFEITPSSEEKTQYVSRGLWAVKQIQIDAESEQSIGDVIKQFSGGKHLLLYSRWVEDDSQRPQNREDVLVKVTNVNYWTLRKFIGIKVIFVDSVWEHLAFEQRTKTLKLFQYPSFCLMLCVRNSKGTFLGRFFDNYFEDIIRERGFSPVNSHDFFRELVFTYRLIFGQSRDAYKAFRSDYENKLDEKDIDRDPLLYRLCGSDWSNECLYDELDAPHIRTVYSTMSDFPFFGQRLIELQEYVLSQSPDNFTTLWRDRRDITTFYTLWAALIFGITTTLLGIIQVGLQMAQLGATA
;
A
#
# COMPACT_ATOMS: atom_id res chain seq x y z
N MET A 1 6.03 -23.78 19.13
CA MET A 1 6.84 -23.64 17.90
C MET A 1 6.98 -22.18 17.48
N ILE A 2 5.89 -21.45 17.19
CA ILE A 2 5.96 -20.01 16.81
C ILE A 2 6.73 -19.18 17.85
N GLN A 3 6.40 -19.30 19.14
CA GLN A 3 7.11 -18.58 20.21
C GLN A 3 8.61 -18.86 20.24
N TYR A 4 9.03 -20.07 19.88
CA TYR A 4 10.44 -20.45 19.84
C TYR A 4 11.16 -19.87 18.61
N ILE A 5 10.53 -19.91 17.44
CA ILE A 5 11.05 -19.24 16.23
C ILE A 5 11.18 -17.74 16.48
N VAL A 6 10.16 -17.12 17.08
CA VAL A 6 10.16 -15.72 17.47
C VAL A 6 11.32 -15.39 18.41
N HIS A 7 11.58 -16.25 19.40
CA HIS A 7 12.71 -16.10 20.31
C HIS A 7 14.06 -16.17 19.58
N ARG A 8 14.23 -17.13 18.66
CA ARG A 8 15.47 -17.25 17.86
C ARG A 8 15.68 -16.07 16.91
N LEU A 9 14.62 -15.61 16.24
CA LEU A 9 14.63 -14.39 15.42
C LEU A 9 14.98 -13.15 16.25
N TYR A 10 14.69 -13.15 17.55
CA TYR A 10 15.08 -12.07 18.45
C TYR A 10 16.54 -12.15 18.88
N GLU A 11 17.13 -13.33 19.06
CA GLU A 11 18.49 -13.47 19.61
C GLU A 11 19.59 -13.33 18.55
N GLU A 12 19.37 -13.89 17.37
CA GLU A 12 20.38 -14.01 16.31
C GLU A 12 20.13 -13.02 15.16
N ASP A 13 21.17 -12.26 14.81
CA ASP A 13 21.15 -11.40 13.62
C ASP A 13 21.38 -12.22 12.36
N HIS A 14 20.65 -11.88 11.28
CA HIS A 14 20.74 -12.51 9.96
C HIS A 14 20.62 -14.05 9.98
N ILE A 15 19.74 -14.58 10.83
CA ILE A 15 19.53 -16.04 10.95
C ILE A 15 19.08 -16.68 9.63
N SER A 16 19.61 -17.88 9.34
CA SER A 16 19.24 -18.69 8.17
C SER A 16 18.11 -19.66 8.50
N PHE A 17 17.39 -20.12 7.48
CA PHE A 17 16.37 -21.16 7.66
C PHE A 17 16.97 -22.46 8.21
N GLY A 18 18.18 -22.84 7.75
CA GLY A 18 18.84 -24.05 8.22
C GLY A 18 19.16 -24.01 9.72
N ARG A 19 19.59 -22.85 10.24
CA ARG A 19 19.79 -22.68 11.69
C ARG A 19 18.50 -22.80 12.49
N LEU A 20 17.40 -22.22 12.00
CA LEU A 20 16.09 -22.37 12.62
C LEU A 20 15.60 -23.83 12.62
N VAL A 21 15.80 -24.56 11.51
CA VAL A 21 15.46 -25.98 11.41
C VAL A 21 16.28 -26.82 12.39
N SER A 22 17.60 -26.61 12.44
CA SER A 22 18.49 -27.29 13.39
C SER A 22 18.09 -27.02 14.84
N ALA A 23 17.84 -25.75 15.18
CA ALA A 23 17.41 -25.36 16.52
C ALA A 23 16.05 -25.95 16.93
N LEU A 24 15.13 -26.18 15.99
CA LEU A 24 13.85 -26.85 16.26
C LEU A 24 13.99 -28.37 16.39
N SER A 25 14.96 -28.96 15.69
CA SER A 25 15.29 -30.38 15.78
C SER A 25 15.92 -30.71 17.14
N GLU A 26 16.85 -29.88 17.60
CA GLU A 26 17.51 -30.00 18.91
C GLU A 26 16.51 -29.97 20.07
N GLU A 27 15.52 -29.08 20.01
CA GLU A 27 14.44 -28.96 21.00
C GLU A 27 13.36 -30.05 20.88
N ARG A 28 13.52 -31.03 19.97
CA ARG A 28 12.56 -32.11 19.70
C ARG A 28 11.16 -31.61 19.35
N LEU A 29 11.06 -30.40 18.81
CA LEU A 29 9.81 -29.81 18.34
C LEU A 29 9.43 -30.36 16.95
N LEU A 30 10.41 -30.89 16.22
CA LEU A 30 10.20 -31.66 15.00
C LEU A 30 10.16 -33.16 15.34
N ARG A 31 9.18 -33.89 14.80
CA ARG A 31 9.06 -35.34 15.04
C ARG A 31 10.26 -36.06 14.40
N PRO A 32 11.10 -36.76 15.18
CA PRO A 32 12.20 -37.53 14.62
C PRO A 32 11.65 -38.72 13.82
N GLY A 33 12.01 -38.80 12.53
CA GLY A 33 11.84 -40.02 11.72
C GLY A 33 10.70 -40.05 10.69
N GLN A 34 9.95 -38.96 10.44
CA GLN A 34 8.90 -38.97 9.39
C GLN A 34 8.78 -37.70 8.54
N ALA A 35 9.28 -36.54 8.98
CA ALA A 35 9.33 -35.36 8.13
C ALA A 35 10.61 -35.42 7.28
N SER A 36 10.48 -35.37 5.95
CA SER A 36 11.63 -35.05 5.10
C SER A 36 12.21 -33.72 5.58
N GLU A 37 13.53 -33.55 5.50
CA GLU A 37 14.21 -32.30 5.87
C GLU A 37 13.52 -31.07 5.24
N ASN A 38 13.08 -31.22 3.99
CA ASN A 38 12.27 -30.24 3.25
C ASN A 38 10.99 -29.80 4.00
N VAL A 39 10.25 -30.71 4.64
CA VAL A 39 9.03 -30.37 5.39
C VAL A 39 9.34 -29.47 6.59
N ALA A 40 10.50 -29.67 7.24
CA ALA A 40 10.92 -28.80 8.33
C ALA A 40 11.23 -27.38 7.82
N TYR A 41 11.97 -27.27 6.70
CA TYR A 41 12.23 -25.98 6.05
C TYR A 41 10.93 -25.27 5.65
N GLN A 42 9.98 -25.98 5.02
CA GLN A 42 8.68 -25.45 4.64
C GLN A 42 7.89 -24.94 5.84
N LEU A 43 7.89 -25.69 6.94
CA LEU A 43 7.23 -25.28 8.16
C LEU A 43 7.84 -24.00 8.74
N VAL A 44 9.17 -23.90 8.81
CA VAL A 44 9.84 -22.67 9.26
C VAL A 44 9.49 -21.50 8.34
N PHE A 45 9.51 -21.69 7.03
CA PHE A 45 9.11 -20.67 6.05
C PHE A 45 7.67 -20.18 6.31
N ILE A 46 6.70 -21.10 6.44
CA ILE A 46 5.32 -20.75 6.77
C ILE A 46 5.24 -19.96 8.07
N LEU A 47 5.92 -20.40 9.12
CA LEU A 47 5.86 -19.75 10.43
C LEU A 47 6.52 -18.36 10.43
N VAL A 48 7.60 -18.17 9.69
CA VAL A 48 8.24 -16.85 9.51
C VAL A 48 7.31 -15.90 8.78
N GLY A 49 6.71 -16.34 7.66
CA GLY A 49 5.73 -15.53 6.91
C GLY A 49 4.54 -15.10 7.77
N LEU A 50 3.95 -16.03 8.51
CA LEU A 50 2.82 -15.77 9.41
C LEU A 50 3.19 -14.87 10.60
N ALA A 51 4.40 -15.00 11.16
CA ALA A 51 4.82 -14.21 12.32
C ALA A 51 5.20 -12.77 11.95
N THR A 52 5.70 -12.56 10.73
CA THR A 52 6.31 -11.28 10.32
C THR A 52 5.48 -10.48 9.32
N PHE A 53 4.49 -11.11 8.68
CA PHE A 53 3.74 -10.54 7.54
C PHE A 53 4.63 -10.05 6.38
N PHE A 54 5.85 -10.57 6.28
CA PHE A 54 6.74 -10.24 5.17
C PHE A 54 6.12 -10.71 3.85
N TYR A 55 5.68 -11.96 3.80
CA TYR A 55 5.01 -12.55 2.66
C TYR A 55 3.83 -13.39 3.13
N THR A 56 2.94 -13.73 2.21
CA THR A 56 1.84 -14.66 2.45
C THR A 56 2.31 -16.06 2.09
N PRO A 57 2.60 -16.95 3.05
CA PRO A 57 3.04 -18.30 2.74
C PRO A 57 1.90 -19.16 2.21
N SER A 58 2.20 -20.08 1.29
CA SER A 58 1.30 -21.19 0.99
C SER A 58 1.27 -22.15 2.19
N LEU A 59 0.08 -22.44 2.72
CA LEU A 59 -0.09 -23.42 3.81
C LEU A 59 0.03 -24.87 3.33
N THR A 60 0.01 -25.07 2.01
CA THR A 60 0.15 -26.37 1.35
C THR A 60 1.16 -26.25 0.21
N PRO A 61 2.45 -25.99 0.51
CA PRO A 61 3.47 -25.86 -0.51
C PRO A 61 3.72 -27.20 -1.21
N LYS A 62 4.20 -27.14 -2.46
CA LYS A 62 4.71 -28.35 -3.14
C LYS A 62 5.93 -28.90 -2.40
N ASP A 63 6.04 -30.22 -2.31
CA ASP A 63 7.16 -30.88 -1.61
C ASP A 63 8.52 -30.42 -2.18
N GLY A 64 9.45 -30.05 -1.30
CA GLY A 64 10.76 -29.53 -1.68
C GLY A 64 10.81 -28.06 -2.11
N GLU A 65 9.69 -27.32 -2.05
CA GLU A 65 9.64 -25.92 -2.48
C GLU A 65 9.18 -24.96 -1.36
N PHE A 66 9.75 -23.76 -1.34
CA PHE A 66 9.17 -22.59 -0.70
C PHE A 66 8.15 -21.97 -1.65
N GLU A 67 6.93 -21.69 -1.16
CA GLU A 67 5.86 -21.13 -1.98
C GLU A 67 5.14 -19.97 -1.30
N ILE A 68 4.94 -18.89 -2.05
CA ILE A 68 4.15 -17.72 -1.63
C ILE A 68 2.83 -17.65 -2.38
N THR A 69 1.76 -17.35 -1.64
CA THR A 69 0.42 -17.17 -2.19
C THR A 69 0.29 -15.75 -2.76
N PRO A 70 -0.01 -15.58 -4.06
CA PRO A 70 -0.24 -14.26 -4.62
C PRO A 70 -1.57 -13.70 -4.12
N SER A 71 -1.57 -12.44 -3.69
CA SER A 71 -2.77 -11.71 -3.24
C SER A 71 -3.79 -11.40 -4.35
N SER A 72 -3.60 -11.89 -5.58
CA SER A 72 -4.52 -11.69 -6.71
C SER A 72 -5.17 -13.02 -7.09
N GLU A 73 -6.51 -13.02 -7.22
CA GLU A 73 -7.34 -14.13 -7.72
C GLU A 73 -7.05 -14.51 -9.20
N GLU A 74 -6.09 -13.85 -9.84
CA GLU A 74 -5.81 -14.09 -11.24
C GLU A 74 -5.03 -15.38 -11.49
N LYS A 75 -5.71 -16.28 -12.19
CA LYS A 75 -5.18 -17.52 -12.79
C LYS A 75 -4.17 -17.27 -13.92
N THR A 76 -3.73 -16.04 -14.17
CA THR A 76 -2.84 -15.73 -15.29
C THR A 76 -1.38 -16.00 -14.93
N GLN A 77 -0.76 -16.82 -15.77
CA GLN A 77 0.64 -17.27 -15.71
C GLN A 77 1.65 -16.16 -16.07
N TYR A 78 1.16 -14.95 -16.39
CA TYR A 78 1.99 -13.82 -16.73
C TYR A 78 2.38 -13.08 -15.44
N VAL A 79 3.66 -13.23 -15.09
CA VAL A 79 4.34 -12.39 -14.10
C VAL A 79 4.21 -10.95 -14.56
N SER A 80 3.18 -10.26 -14.04
CA SER A 80 3.09 -8.80 -14.05
C SER A 80 4.40 -8.24 -13.49
N ARG A 81 4.70 -6.95 -13.71
CA ARG A 81 5.78 -6.23 -12.99
C ARG A 81 5.46 -6.11 -11.49
N GLY A 82 5.04 -7.19 -10.84
CA GLY A 82 4.74 -7.27 -9.44
C GLY A 82 6.02 -7.34 -8.61
N LEU A 83 5.84 -7.10 -7.32
CA LEU A 83 6.90 -7.16 -6.32
C LEU A 83 7.61 -8.53 -6.29
N TRP A 84 6.84 -9.61 -6.52
CA TRP A 84 7.29 -10.99 -6.53
C TRP A 84 7.47 -11.44 -8.00
N ALA A 85 8.71 -11.73 -8.38
CA ALA A 85 9.08 -12.20 -9.71
C ALA A 85 8.82 -13.71 -9.86
N VAL A 86 8.96 -14.47 -8.78
CA VAL A 86 8.79 -15.91 -8.73
C VAL A 86 7.84 -16.26 -7.57
N LYS A 87 7.08 -17.34 -7.70
CA LYS A 87 6.13 -17.81 -6.66
C LYS A 87 6.64 -19.03 -5.88
N GLN A 88 7.60 -19.76 -6.45
CA GLN A 88 8.11 -21.03 -5.96
C GLN A 88 9.63 -21.06 -6.09
N ILE A 89 10.32 -21.49 -5.05
CA ILE A 89 11.79 -21.64 -5.02
C ILE A 89 12.13 -23.00 -4.46
N GLN A 90 13.07 -23.71 -5.09
CA GLN A 90 13.54 -25.00 -4.59
C GLN A 90 14.30 -24.81 -3.27
N ILE A 91 14.05 -25.70 -2.31
CA ILE A 91 14.75 -25.68 -1.02
C ILE A 91 16.16 -26.19 -1.24
N ASP A 92 17.14 -25.34 -0.95
CA ASP A 92 18.54 -25.72 -0.85
C ASP A 92 18.92 -25.87 0.63
N ALA A 93 18.75 -27.09 1.15
CA ALA A 93 18.99 -27.41 2.56
C ALA A 93 20.46 -27.30 2.98
N GLU A 94 21.39 -27.31 2.01
CA GLU A 94 22.83 -27.12 2.27
C GLU A 94 23.22 -25.64 2.29
N SER A 95 22.34 -24.75 1.83
CA SER A 95 22.63 -23.31 1.81
C SER A 95 22.48 -22.66 3.18
N GLU A 96 23.50 -21.90 3.59
CA GLU A 96 23.43 -21.04 4.80
C GLU A 96 22.79 -19.67 4.50
N GLN A 97 21.95 -19.57 3.48
CA GLN A 97 21.34 -18.31 3.06
C GLN A 97 20.49 -17.70 4.18
N SER A 98 20.64 -16.40 4.38
CA SER A 98 19.82 -15.67 5.35
C SER A 98 18.35 -15.67 4.88
N ILE A 99 17.43 -15.42 5.81
CA ILE A 99 16.01 -15.22 5.45
C ILE A 99 15.87 -14.10 4.40
N GLY A 100 16.66 -13.02 4.52
CA GLY A 100 16.68 -11.91 3.56
C GLY A 100 17.08 -12.33 2.14
N ASP A 101 18.06 -13.23 2.01
CA ASP A 101 18.53 -13.73 0.72
C ASP A 101 17.47 -14.56 -0.01
N VAL A 102 16.80 -15.45 0.73
CA VAL A 102 15.70 -16.26 0.17
C VAL A 102 14.56 -15.36 -0.29
N ILE A 103 14.21 -14.33 0.49
CA ILE A 103 13.18 -13.36 0.12
C ILE A 103 13.59 -12.57 -1.13
N LYS A 104 14.86 -12.19 -1.25
CA LYS A 104 15.41 -11.49 -2.43
C LYS A 104 15.34 -12.34 -3.71
N GLN A 105 15.37 -13.66 -3.60
CA GLN A 105 15.15 -14.54 -4.76
C GLN A 105 13.70 -14.48 -5.24
N PHE A 106 12.72 -14.40 -4.34
CA PHE A 106 11.31 -14.28 -4.72
C PHE A 106 11.02 -12.98 -5.50
N SER A 107 11.75 -11.91 -5.23
CA SER A 107 11.66 -10.63 -5.97
C SER A 107 12.56 -10.55 -7.21
N GLY A 108 13.20 -11.65 -7.61
CA GLY A 108 14.09 -11.70 -8.78
C GLY A 108 15.34 -10.84 -8.60
N GLY A 109 15.88 -10.78 -7.38
CA GLY A 109 17.08 -10.02 -7.03
C GLY A 109 16.82 -8.54 -6.70
N LYS A 110 15.57 -8.07 -6.76
CA LYS A 110 15.20 -6.69 -6.45
C LYS A 110 14.92 -6.53 -4.96
N HIS A 111 15.28 -5.40 -4.36
CA HIS A 111 14.78 -5.10 -3.02
C HIS A 111 13.29 -4.77 -3.07
N LEU A 112 12.56 -5.17 -2.03
CA LEU A 112 11.12 -4.96 -1.92
C LEU A 112 10.77 -3.49 -1.61
N LEU A 113 11.75 -2.74 -1.10
CA LEU A 113 11.68 -1.32 -0.84
C LEU A 113 12.06 -0.53 -2.09
N LEU A 114 11.08 0.23 -2.60
CA LEU A 114 11.28 1.27 -3.59
C LEU A 114 11.24 2.61 -2.87
N TYR A 115 12.23 2.87 -2.02
CA TYR A 115 12.26 4.13 -1.31
C TYR A 115 12.73 5.22 -2.29
N SER A 116 11.96 6.30 -2.36
CA SER A 116 11.99 7.32 -3.42
C SER A 116 13.36 7.99 -3.54
N ARG A 117 14.06 8.16 -2.43
CA ARG A 117 15.45 8.67 -2.36
C ARG A 117 16.50 7.73 -2.95
N TRP A 118 16.22 6.45 -3.20
CA TRP A 118 17.22 5.44 -3.63
C TRP A 118 17.11 5.00 -5.10
N VAL A 119 16.24 5.63 -5.90
CA VAL A 119 16.03 5.20 -7.29
C VAL A 119 17.21 5.56 -8.22
N GLU A 120 18.24 6.31 -7.80
CA GLU A 120 19.35 6.68 -8.69
C GLU A 120 20.77 6.51 -8.12
N ASP A 121 21.60 5.90 -8.97
CA ASP A 121 23.06 5.74 -8.94
C ASP A 121 23.75 7.10 -8.69
N ASP A 122 24.55 7.18 -7.62
CA ASP A 122 25.09 8.40 -7.00
C ASP A 122 26.23 9.06 -7.81
N SER A 123 26.34 8.76 -9.10
CA SER A 123 27.42 9.26 -9.97
C SER A 123 27.00 10.43 -10.88
N GLN A 124 25.72 10.78 -10.97
CA GLN A 124 25.24 11.91 -11.77
C GLN A 124 24.13 12.72 -11.07
N ARG A 125 24.46 13.47 -10.02
CA ARG A 125 23.53 14.45 -9.45
C ARG A 125 23.59 15.79 -10.20
N PRO A 126 22.52 16.23 -10.88
CA PRO A 126 22.24 17.65 -11.04
C PRO A 126 21.70 18.21 -9.72
N GLN A 127 22.29 19.30 -9.22
CA GLN A 127 21.98 19.97 -7.95
C GLN A 127 20.56 20.57 -7.83
N ASN A 128 19.65 20.29 -8.76
CA ASN A 128 18.42 21.07 -8.94
C ASN A 128 17.21 20.21 -9.38
N ARG A 129 16.98 19.06 -8.75
CA ARG A 129 15.71 18.32 -8.94
C ARG A 129 14.67 18.81 -7.95
N GLU A 130 13.56 19.31 -8.49
CA GLU A 130 12.38 19.69 -7.73
C GLU A 130 11.79 18.46 -7.04
N ASP A 131 11.43 18.61 -5.77
CA ASP A 131 10.74 17.59 -5.00
C ASP A 131 9.40 17.24 -5.67
N VAL A 132 9.16 15.95 -5.90
CA VAL A 132 7.93 15.49 -6.55
C VAL A 132 6.81 15.47 -5.54
N LEU A 133 5.72 16.13 -5.88
CA LEU A 133 4.59 16.37 -4.99
C LEU A 133 3.42 15.45 -5.30
N VAL A 134 2.85 14.85 -4.25
CA VAL A 134 1.61 14.05 -4.32
C VAL A 134 0.45 14.89 -3.80
N LYS A 135 -0.60 15.03 -4.62
CA LYS A 135 -1.83 15.73 -4.26
C LYS A 135 -2.86 14.76 -3.70
N VAL A 136 -3.43 15.06 -2.55
CA VAL A 136 -4.46 14.26 -1.87
C VAL A 136 -5.67 14.02 -2.78
N THR A 137 -6.04 15.00 -3.60
CA THR A 137 -7.17 14.92 -4.52
C THR A 137 -6.99 13.84 -5.60
N ASN A 138 -5.76 13.44 -5.92
CA ASN A 138 -5.46 12.43 -6.92
C ASN A 138 -5.40 11.01 -6.33
N VAL A 139 -5.03 10.88 -5.05
CA VAL A 139 -4.77 9.58 -4.41
C VAL A 139 -5.81 9.19 -3.35
N ASN A 140 -6.79 10.05 -3.05
CA ASN A 140 -7.84 9.68 -2.10
C ASN A 140 -8.76 8.57 -2.66
N TYR A 141 -9.33 7.78 -1.75
CA TYR A 141 -10.13 6.61 -2.04
C TYR A 141 -11.31 6.92 -2.96
N TRP A 142 -11.98 8.07 -2.81
CA TRP A 142 -13.09 8.43 -3.67
C TRP A 142 -12.63 8.58 -5.12
N THR A 143 -11.53 9.31 -5.36
CA THR A 143 -10.95 9.46 -6.69
C THR A 143 -10.53 8.11 -7.25
N LEU A 144 -9.79 7.32 -6.48
CA LEU A 144 -9.31 6.01 -6.93
C LEU A 144 -10.48 5.07 -7.29
N ARG A 145 -11.44 4.92 -6.37
CA ARG A 145 -12.51 3.93 -6.46
C ARG A 145 -13.68 4.38 -7.33
N LYS A 146 -14.19 5.59 -7.11
CA LYS A 146 -15.45 6.08 -7.72
C LYS A 146 -15.20 6.83 -9.02
N PHE A 147 -14.07 7.52 -9.16
CA PHE A 147 -13.75 8.27 -10.36
C PHE A 147 -12.95 7.44 -11.37
N ILE A 148 -11.85 6.80 -10.95
CA ILE A 148 -10.98 6.02 -11.85
C ILE A 148 -11.41 4.55 -11.98
N GLY A 149 -12.13 4.02 -10.98
CA GLY A 149 -12.56 2.61 -10.98
C GLY A 149 -11.48 1.63 -10.53
N ILE A 150 -10.49 2.09 -9.74
CA ILE A 150 -9.47 1.22 -9.13
C ILE A 150 -10.13 0.34 -8.05
N LYS A 151 -9.89 -0.97 -8.13
CA LYS A 151 -10.23 -1.95 -7.10
C LYS A 151 -9.20 -1.84 -5.98
N VAL A 152 -9.65 -1.55 -4.77
CA VAL A 152 -8.81 -1.65 -3.57
C VAL A 152 -9.01 -3.04 -2.97
N ILE A 153 -7.93 -3.77 -2.75
CA ILE A 153 -7.92 -5.06 -2.05
C ILE A 153 -7.01 -4.98 -0.82
N PHE A 154 -7.41 -5.69 0.22
CA PHE A 154 -6.64 -5.83 1.46
C PHE A 154 -5.77 -7.08 1.39
N VAL A 155 -4.52 -6.99 1.81
CA VAL A 155 -3.51 -8.04 1.66
C VAL A 155 -2.72 -8.28 2.94
N ASP A 156 -2.18 -9.49 3.08
CA ASP A 156 -1.48 -9.95 4.29
C ASP A 156 0.01 -9.59 4.27
N SER A 157 0.59 -9.30 3.11
CA SER A 157 2.01 -8.92 3.00
C SER A 157 2.19 -7.41 3.16
N VAL A 158 3.06 -7.01 4.09
CA VAL A 158 3.40 -5.60 4.31
C VAL A 158 4.06 -4.96 3.09
N TRP A 159 4.85 -5.73 2.35
CA TRP A 159 5.57 -5.23 1.18
C TRP A 159 4.68 -4.96 -0.02
N GLU A 160 3.47 -5.50 -0.05
CA GLU A 160 2.48 -5.24 -1.09
C GLU A 160 1.67 -3.95 -0.83
N HIS A 161 1.89 -3.25 0.29
CA HIS A 161 1.18 -2.02 0.61
C HIS A 161 1.43 -0.93 -0.46
N LEU A 162 0.37 -0.41 -1.08
CA LEU A 162 0.40 0.48 -2.24
C LEU A 162 0.99 -0.12 -3.52
N ALA A 163 1.14 -1.44 -3.62
CA ALA A 163 1.44 -2.05 -4.89
C ALA A 163 0.25 -1.89 -5.84
N PHE A 164 0.46 -1.14 -6.92
CA PHE A 164 -0.57 -0.84 -7.91
C PHE A 164 -0.34 -1.61 -9.20
N GLU A 165 -1.34 -2.38 -9.60
CA GLU A 165 -1.34 -3.09 -10.88
C GLU A 165 -2.23 -2.36 -11.89
N GLN A 166 -1.59 -1.68 -12.85
CA GLN A 166 -2.27 -0.87 -13.87
C GLN A 166 -3.22 -1.71 -14.75
N ARG A 167 -2.83 -2.94 -15.11
CA ARG A 167 -3.60 -3.82 -16.00
C ARG A 167 -4.96 -4.20 -15.38
N THR A 168 -4.96 -4.55 -14.10
CA THR A 168 -6.16 -4.99 -13.38
C THR A 168 -6.86 -3.84 -12.66
N LYS A 169 -6.25 -2.64 -12.69
CA LYS A 169 -6.63 -1.50 -11.88
C LYS A 169 -6.77 -1.88 -10.40
N THR A 170 -5.83 -2.66 -9.88
CA THR A 170 -5.89 -3.15 -8.49
C THR A 170 -4.83 -2.46 -7.64
N LEU A 171 -5.27 -1.77 -6.60
CA LEU A 171 -4.41 -1.23 -5.55
C LEU A 171 -4.46 -2.16 -4.33
N LYS A 172 -3.30 -2.61 -3.89
CA LYS A 172 -3.15 -3.45 -2.69
C LYS A 172 -2.88 -2.58 -1.48
N LEU A 173 -3.59 -2.82 -0.38
CA LEU A 173 -3.34 -2.19 0.92
C LEU A 173 -3.15 -3.28 1.95
N PHE A 174 -2.12 -3.14 2.79
CA PHE A 174 -1.94 -4.03 3.93
C PHE A 174 -3.20 -4.05 4.81
N GLN A 175 -3.54 -5.18 5.42
CA GLN A 175 -4.82 -5.30 6.14
C GLN A 175 -4.70 -5.18 7.65
N TYR A 176 -3.49 -5.12 8.20
CA TYR A 176 -3.26 -5.15 9.65
C TYR A 176 -2.57 -3.87 10.18
N PRO A 177 -3.17 -2.67 10.10
CA PRO A 177 -2.56 -1.46 10.65
C PRO A 177 -2.28 -1.53 12.16
N SER A 178 -3.00 -2.38 12.93
CA SER A 178 -2.67 -2.63 14.34
C SER A 178 -1.30 -3.27 14.51
N PHE A 179 -0.88 -4.12 13.56
CA PHE A 179 0.48 -4.67 13.52
C PHE A 179 1.52 -3.56 13.37
N CYS A 180 1.29 -2.60 12.47
CA CYS A 180 2.16 -1.44 12.30
C CYS A 180 2.23 -0.61 13.59
N LEU A 181 1.09 -0.35 14.22
CA LEU A 181 1.03 0.43 15.47
C LEU A 181 1.82 -0.23 16.60
N MET A 182 1.78 -1.57 16.72
CA MET A 182 2.59 -2.30 17.71
C MET A 182 4.10 -2.09 17.50
N LEU A 183 4.53 -1.92 16.25
CA LEU A 183 5.94 -1.68 15.89
C LEU A 183 6.33 -0.20 15.94
N CYS A 184 5.37 0.71 16.02
CA CYS A 184 5.61 2.14 16.17
C CYS A 184 5.59 2.62 17.63
N VAL A 185 4.51 2.33 18.36
CA VAL A 185 4.22 3.00 19.65
C VAL A 185 5.05 2.47 20.81
N ARG A 186 5.45 1.20 20.74
CA ARG A 186 6.31 0.59 21.76
C ARG A 186 7.75 0.74 21.29
N ASN A 187 8.67 1.05 22.21
CA ASN A 187 10.11 1.14 21.95
C ASN A 187 10.60 -0.12 21.21
N SER A 188 10.56 -0.07 19.86
CA SER A 188 10.55 -1.24 18.98
C SER A 188 11.92 -1.92 18.94
N LYS A 189 12.95 -1.18 19.35
CA LYS A 189 14.34 -1.61 19.55
C LYS A 189 14.50 -2.80 20.50
N GLY A 190 13.45 -3.18 21.24
CA GLY A 190 13.43 -4.36 22.12
C GLY A 190 12.48 -5.47 21.67
N THR A 191 11.85 -5.38 20.48
CA THR A 191 10.93 -6.41 19.98
C THR A 191 11.59 -7.26 18.89
N PHE A 192 11.22 -8.54 18.80
CA PHE A 192 11.72 -9.44 17.74
C PHE A 192 11.42 -8.92 16.34
N LEU A 193 10.24 -8.33 16.14
CA LEU A 193 9.84 -7.77 14.85
C LEU A 193 10.66 -6.52 14.53
N GLY A 194 10.82 -5.60 15.49
CA GLY A 194 11.68 -4.43 15.29
C GLY A 194 13.09 -4.84 14.87
N ARG A 195 13.72 -5.75 15.62
CA ARG A 195 15.06 -6.28 15.29
C ARG A 195 15.10 -7.00 13.95
N PHE A 196 14.10 -7.82 13.64
CA PHE A 196 14.04 -8.54 12.36
C PHE A 196 13.95 -7.58 11.16
N PHE A 197 13.07 -6.57 11.24
CA PHE A 197 12.96 -5.57 10.20
C PHE A 197 14.23 -4.70 10.12
N ASP A 198 14.78 -4.25 11.25
CA ASP A 198 16.03 -3.47 11.29
C ASP A 198 17.19 -4.24 10.65
N ASN A 199 17.37 -5.53 10.95
CA ASN A 199 18.37 -6.38 10.32
C ASN A 199 18.18 -6.48 8.80
N TYR A 200 16.94 -6.62 8.34
CA TYR A 200 16.65 -6.61 6.90
C TYR A 200 16.96 -5.25 6.26
N PHE A 201 16.62 -4.13 6.91
CA PHE A 201 16.98 -2.81 6.42
C PHE A 201 18.51 -2.60 6.41
N GLU A 202 19.23 -3.09 7.41
CA GLU A 202 20.69 -3.03 7.46
C GLU A 202 21.33 -3.77 6.29
N ASP A 203 20.84 -4.96 5.92
CA ASP A 203 21.35 -5.71 4.77
C ASP A 203 21.21 -4.90 3.48
N ILE A 204 20.06 -4.27 3.27
CA ILE A 204 19.80 -3.39 2.12
C ILE A 204 20.77 -2.20 2.11
N ILE A 205 21.01 -1.62 3.29
CA ILE A 205 21.86 -0.45 3.45
C ILE A 205 23.33 -0.79 3.19
N ARG A 206 23.80 -1.94 3.70
CA ARG A 206 25.17 -2.44 3.49
C ARG A 206 25.45 -2.71 2.02
N GLU A 207 24.49 -3.33 1.31
CA GLU A 207 24.66 -3.63 -0.11
C GLU A 207 24.75 -2.37 -0.99
N ARG A 208 24.18 -1.24 -0.55
CA ARG A 208 24.04 -0.04 -1.40
C ARG A 208 24.70 1.23 -0.87
N GLY A 209 25.31 1.21 0.32
CA GLY A 209 26.10 2.33 0.86
C GLY A 209 25.25 3.49 1.39
N PHE A 210 24.17 3.18 2.08
CA PHE A 210 23.07 4.11 2.35
C PHE A 210 23.03 4.68 3.78
N SER A 211 22.24 5.74 3.99
CA SER A 211 21.99 6.28 5.34
C SER A 211 21.14 5.29 6.15
N PRO A 212 21.39 5.14 7.47
CA PRO A 212 20.62 4.24 8.33
C PRO A 212 19.13 4.61 8.31
N VAL A 213 18.27 3.60 8.14
CA VAL A 213 16.82 3.72 8.10
C VAL A 213 16.23 2.87 9.22
N ASN A 214 15.26 3.42 9.96
CA ASN A 214 14.61 2.72 11.05
C ASN A 214 13.31 2.06 10.56
N SER A 215 13.10 0.79 10.92
CA SER A 215 11.84 0.09 10.66
C SER A 215 10.61 0.82 11.19
N HIS A 216 10.76 1.53 12.31
CA HIS A 216 9.72 2.37 12.91
C HIS A 216 9.15 3.42 11.94
N ASP A 217 10.02 4.08 11.17
CA ASP A 217 9.60 5.14 10.25
C ASP A 217 8.86 4.57 9.05
N PHE A 218 9.23 3.36 8.62
CA PHE A 218 8.49 2.62 7.57
C PHE A 218 7.05 2.32 8.01
N PHE A 219 6.86 1.81 9.23
CA PHE A 219 5.52 1.49 9.73
C PHE A 219 4.70 2.75 10.03
N ARG A 220 5.32 3.84 10.49
CA ARG A 220 4.65 5.13 10.65
C ARG A 220 4.13 5.65 9.32
N GLU A 221 5.00 5.64 8.32
CA GLU A 221 4.61 6.07 6.99
C GLU A 221 3.46 5.23 6.44
N LEU A 222 3.52 3.90 6.62
CA LEU A 222 2.43 2.99 6.25
C LEU A 222 1.10 3.40 6.91
N VAL A 223 1.10 3.77 8.20
CA VAL A 223 -0.12 4.27 8.86
C VAL A 223 -0.57 5.62 8.27
N PHE A 224 0.37 6.49 7.89
CA PHE A 224 0.07 7.79 7.29
C PHE A 224 -0.54 7.70 5.90
N THR A 225 -0.28 6.65 5.12
CA THR A 225 -0.91 6.45 3.81
C THR A 225 -2.42 6.22 3.96
N TYR A 226 -2.90 5.57 5.02
CA TYR A 226 -4.35 5.46 5.26
C TYR A 226 -4.98 6.83 5.53
N ARG A 227 -4.26 7.71 6.26
CA ARG A 227 -4.71 9.10 6.44
C ARG A 227 -4.86 9.78 5.10
N LEU A 228 -3.82 9.69 4.26
CA LEU A 228 -3.76 10.29 2.94
C LEU A 228 -4.87 9.80 2.01
N ILE A 229 -5.13 8.49 2.00
CA ILE A 229 -6.08 7.86 1.08
C ILE A 229 -7.52 8.01 1.58
N PHE A 230 -7.77 7.89 2.88
CA PHE A 230 -9.13 7.82 3.42
C PHE A 230 -9.47 8.97 4.34
N GLY A 231 -8.64 9.19 5.37
CA GLY A 231 -9.00 10.02 6.52
C GLY A 231 -9.15 11.52 6.23
N GLN A 232 -8.46 12.06 5.22
CA GLN A 232 -8.45 13.50 4.93
C GLN A 232 -9.67 14.02 4.15
N SER A 233 -10.48 13.13 3.55
CA SER A 233 -11.61 13.54 2.71
C SER A 233 -12.90 12.87 3.14
N ARG A 234 -13.93 13.69 3.38
CA ARG A 234 -15.28 13.23 3.73
C ARG A 234 -15.88 12.31 2.70
N ASP A 235 -15.62 12.56 1.43
CA ASP A 235 -16.14 11.72 0.35
C ASP A 235 -15.39 10.38 0.29
N ALA A 236 -14.10 10.36 0.64
CA ALA A 236 -13.28 9.15 0.67
C ALA A 236 -13.73 8.19 1.76
N TYR A 237 -13.78 8.61 3.04
CA TYR A 237 -14.16 7.70 4.12
C TYR A 237 -15.65 7.27 4.07
N LYS A 238 -16.55 8.12 3.53
CA LYS A 238 -17.94 7.74 3.30
C LYS A 238 -18.07 6.71 2.17
N ALA A 239 -17.34 6.91 1.07
CA ALA A 239 -17.32 5.96 -0.03
C ALA A 239 -16.75 4.61 0.42
N PHE A 240 -15.70 4.62 1.25
CA PHE A 240 -15.17 3.40 1.86
C PHE A 240 -16.22 2.73 2.73
N ARG A 241 -16.85 3.46 3.65
CA ARG A 241 -17.87 2.90 4.55
C ARG A 241 -18.99 2.21 3.78
N SER A 242 -19.51 2.87 2.75
CA SER A 242 -20.54 2.28 1.88
C SER A 242 -20.05 1.03 1.15
N ASP A 243 -18.85 1.04 0.58
CA ASP A 243 -18.31 -0.13 -0.14
C ASP A 243 -17.95 -1.29 0.81
N TYR A 244 -17.55 -0.97 2.03
CA TYR A 244 -17.15 -1.91 3.06
C TYR A 244 -18.37 -2.59 3.69
N GLU A 245 -19.37 -1.81 4.11
CA GLU A 245 -20.60 -2.33 4.74
C GLU A 245 -21.43 -3.19 3.79
N ASN A 246 -21.49 -2.82 2.51
CA ASN A 246 -22.18 -3.60 1.48
C ASN A 246 -21.54 -4.97 1.20
N LYS A 247 -20.32 -5.20 1.69
CA LYS A 247 -19.54 -6.44 1.51
C LYS A 247 -19.31 -7.20 2.81
N LEU A 248 -19.90 -6.76 3.91
CA LEU A 248 -19.80 -7.49 5.18
C LEU A 248 -20.63 -8.77 5.07
N ASP A 249 -19.95 -9.90 4.89
CA ASP A 249 -20.52 -11.20 5.19
C ASP A 249 -20.45 -11.43 6.71
N GLU A 250 -21.44 -12.12 7.29
CA GLU A 250 -21.48 -12.47 8.73
C GLU A 250 -20.25 -13.27 9.22
N LYS A 251 -19.40 -13.76 8.31
CA LYS A 251 -18.17 -14.53 8.62
C LYS A 251 -16.89 -13.69 8.78
N ASP A 252 -16.94 -12.37 8.58
CA ASP A 252 -15.78 -11.47 8.64
C ASP A 252 -15.33 -11.09 10.08
N ILE A 253 -15.30 -12.07 11.00
CA ILE A 253 -14.98 -11.85 12.42
C ILE A 253 -13.49 -11.51 12.65
N ASP A 254 -12.60 -11.82 11.70
CA ASP A 254 -11.14 -11.73 11.84
C ASP A 254 -10.48 -10.46 11.26
N ARG A 255 -11.24 -9.38 11.03
CA ARG A 255 -10.66 -8.14 10.48
C ARG A 255 -10.04 -7.26 11.55
N ASP A 256 -8.93 -6.60 11.18
CA ASP A 256 -8.25 -5.64 12.05
C ASP A 256 -9.21 -4.48 12.43
N PRO A 257 -9.54 -4.28 13.72
CA PRO A 257 -10.44 -3.22 14.14
C PRO A 257 -9.95 -1.81 13.81
N LEU A 258 -8.63 -1.61 13.78
CA LEU A 258 -8.02 -0.33 13.45
C LEU A 258 -8.18 0.01 11.96
N LEU A 259 -8.26 -1.01 11.09
CA LEU A 259 -8.43 -0.78 9.65
C LEU A 259 -9.72 -0.03 9.33
N TYR A 260 -10.85 -0.45 9.91
CA TYR A 260 -12.12 0.23 9.67
C TYR A 260 -12.11 1.66 10.22
N ARG A 261 -11.46 1.87 11.37
CA ARG A 261 -11.31 3.19 11.99
C ARG A 261 -10.50 4.15 11.11
N LEU A 262 -9.34 3.72 10.62
CA LEU A 262 -8.48 4.51 9.75
C LEU A 262 -9.12 4.83 8.39
N CYS A 263 -9.86 3.87 7.82
CA CYS A 263 -10.43 4.00 6.48
C CYS A 263 -11.84 4.64 6.48
N GLY A 264 -12.59 4.47 7.55
CA GLY A 264 -14.03 4.78 7.61
C GLY A 264 -14.38 6.02 8.42
N SER A 265 -13.41 6.73 8.98
CA SER A 265 -13.62 7.92 9.80
C SER A 265 -12.72 9.08 9.41
N ASP A 266 -13.06 10.27 9.91
CA ASP A 266 -12.19 11.44 9.78
C ASP A 266 -10.94 11.26 10.64
N TRP A 267 -9.79 11.62 10.08
CA TRP A 267 -8.48 11.49 10.75
C TRP A 267 -8.44 12.14 12.13
N SER A 268 -9.20 13.22 12.36
CA SER A 268 -9.23 13.95 13.63
C SER A 268 -9.85 13.16 14.79
N ASN A 269 -10.58 12.08 14.50
CA ASN A 269 -11.12 11.18 15.53
C ASN A 269 -10.07 10.17 16.04
N GLU A 270 -8.92 10.08 15.37
CA GLU A 270 -7.89 9.08 15.65
C GLU A 270 -6.68 9.73 16.33
N CYS A 271 -6.63 9.67 17.67
CA CYS A 271 -5.53 10.22 18.48
C CYS A 271 -4.16 9.61 18.15
N LEU A 272 -4.12 8.43 17.54
CA LEU A 272 -2.89 7.75 17.15
C LEU A 272 -2.02 8.58 16.20
N TYR A 273 -2.60 9.49 15.41
CA TYR A 273 -1.79 10.32 14.53
C TYR A 273 -0.94 11.33 15.31
N ASP A 274 -1.44 11.80 16.46
CA ASP A 274 -0.67 12.65 17.36
C ASP A 274 0.39 11.81 18.10
N GLU A 275 0.05 10.59 18.55
CA GLU A 275 1.00 9.67 19.18
C GLU A 275 2.15 9.25 18.25
N LEU A 276 1.88 9.18 16.95
CA LEU A 276 2.86 8.85 15.92
C LEU A 276 3.57 10.07 15.35
N ASP A 277 3.45 11.26 15.95
CA ASP A 277 4.04 12.51 15.45
C ASP A 277 3.78 12.71 13.94
N ALA A 278 2.53 12.49 13.52
CA ALA A 278 2.17 12.55 12.12
C ALA A 278 2.32 13.98 11.58
N PRO A 279 2.79 14.17 10.34
CA PRO A 279 2.95 15.52 9.78
C PRO A 279 1.60 16.25 9.73
N HIS A 280 1.62 17.58 9.81
CA HIS A 280 0.42 18.38 9.68
C HIS A 280 -0.33 18.11 8.37
N ILE A 281 -1.65 18.25 8.43
CA ILE A 281 -2.52 18.00 7.28
C ILE A 281 -2.25 19.03 6.18
N ARG A 282 -2.07 18.54 4.95
CA ARG A 282 -1.76 19.34 3.76
C ARG A 282 -2.52 18.78 2.59
N THR A 283 -2.80 19.60 1.58
CA THR A 283 -3.39 19.14 0.31
C THR A 283 -2.36 18.53 -0.64
N VAL A 284 -1.08 18.77 -0.34
CA VAL A 284 0.07 18.36 -1.13
C VAL A 284 1.19 17.89 -0.19
N TYR A 285 1.79 16.76 -0.50
CA TYR A 285 2.85 16.13 0.28
C TYR A 285 4.11 15.90 -0.56
N SER A 286 5.25 16.04 0.07
CA SER A 286 6.56 15.69 -0.48
C SER A 286 6.76 14.19 -0.50
N THR A 287 7.17 13.66 -1.64
CA THR A 287 7.52 12.23 -1.76
C THR A 287 8.88 11.90 -1.17
N MET A 288 9.71 12.91 -0.88
CA MET A 288 11.05 12.73 -0.32
C MET A 288 11.10 12.97 1.18
N SER A 289 10.32 13.94 1.70
CA SER A 289 10.29 14.25 3.13
C SER A 289 9.14 13.59 3.88
N ASP A 290 7.95 13.52 3.27
CA ASP A 290 6.75 13.05 3.98
C ASP A 290 6.48 11.56 3.75
N PHE A 291 6.85 11.05 2.56
CA PHE A 291 6.65 9.65 2.17
C PHE A 291 7.91 9.01 1.56
N PRO A 292 9.06 8.97 2.24
CA PRO A 292 10.28 8.36 1.71
C PRO A 292 10.14 6.89 1.27
N PHE A 293 9.32 6.07 1.93
CA PHE A 293 9.20 4.63 1.66
C PHE A 293 8.19 4.31 0.54
N PHE A 294 7.07 5.01 0.51
CA PHE A 294 5.93 4.77 -0.38
C PHE A 294 5.71 5.89 -1.40
N GLY A 295 6.51 6.95 -1.37
CA GLY A 295 6.41 8.11 -2.26
C GLY A 295 6.43 7.72 -3.72
N GLN A 296 7.32 6.80 -4.12
CA GLN A 296 7.38 6.30 -5.49
C GLN A 296 6.08 5.61 -5.92
N ARG A 297 5.50 4.77 -5.05
CA ARG A 297 4.23 4.08 -5.33
C ARG A 297 3.05 5.06 -5.40
N LEU A 298 3.08 6.11 -4.56
CA LEU A 298 2.09 7.19 -4.61
C LEU A 298 2.21 8.04 -5.88
N ILE A 299 3.43 8.28 -6.37
CA ILE A 299 3.66 8.96 -7.66
C ILE A 299 3.12 8.11 -8.80
N GLU A 300 3.48 6.83 -8.88
CA GLU A 300 3.00 5.91 -9.93
C GLU A 300 1.47 5.85 -9.97
N LEU A 301 0.84 5.83 -8.79
CA LEU A 301 -0.61 5.89 -8.66
C LEU A 301 -1.17 7.24 -9.15
N GLN A 302 -0.56 8.35 -8.74
CA GLN A 302 -0.97 9.70 -9.16
C GLN A 302 -0.82 9.89 -10.68
N GLU A 303 0.31 9.50 -11.26
CA GLU A 303 0.58 9.57 -12.70
C GLU A 303 -0.46 8.77 -13.48
N TYR A 304 -0.79 7.57 -13.00
CA TYR A 304 -1.88 6.80 -13.57
C TYR A 304 -3.20 7.56 -13.52
N VAL A 305 -3.60 8.10 -12.36
CA VAL A 305 -4.85 8.87 -12.20
C VAL A 305 -4.89 10.10 -13.11
N LEU A 306 -3.76 10.79 -13.29
CA LEU A 306 -3.63 11.96 -14.16
C LEU A 306 -3.67 11.59 -15.64
N SER A 307 -3.17 10.40 -16.01
CA SER A 307 -3.23 9.89 -17.39
C SER A 307 -4.63 9.50 -17.85
N GLN A 308 -5.55 9.24 -16.91
CA GLN A 308 -6.93 8.92 -17.24
C GLN A 308 -7.70 10.23 -17.50
N SER A 309 -8.04 10.46 -18.77
CA SER A 309 -8.98 11.52 -19.16
C SER A 309 -10.39 11.20 -18.67
N PRO A 310 -11.19 12.21 -18.25
CA PRO A 310 -12.61 12.01 -18.02
C PRO A 310 -13.31 11.78 -19.37
N ASP A 311 -13.52 10.53 -19.74
CA ASP A 311 -14.11 10.16 -21.05
C ASP A 311 -15.62 10.44 -21.14
N ASN A 312 -16.27 10.83 -20.03
CA ASN A 312 -17.71 11.13 -19.97
C ASN A 312 -18.03 12.51 -19.38
N PHE A 313 -19.10 13.15 -19.86
CA PHE A 313 -19.64 14.39 -19.28
C PHE A 313 -20.05 14.21 -17.81
N THR A 314 -20.51 13.02 -17.41
CA THR A 314 -20.81 12.69 -16.00
C THR A 314 -19.56 12.62 -15.13
N THR A 315 -18.41 12.22 -15.70
CA THR A 315 -17.11 12.26 -15.01
C THR A 315 -16.57 13.67 -14.92
N LEU A 316 -16.66 14.50 -15.97
CA LEU A 316 -16.36 15.93 -15.92
C LEU A 316 -17.19 16.65 -14.84
N TRP A 317 -18.47 16.29 -14.72
CA TRP A 317 -19.38 16.83 -13.70
C TRP A 317 -19.00 16.44 -12.26
N ARG A 318 -18.34 15.29 -12.08
CA ARG A 318 -17.88 14.78 -10.78
C ARG A 318 -16.42 15.12 -10.49
N ASP A 319 -15.68 15.65 -11.45
CA ASP A 319 -14.26 15.94 -11.27
C ASP A 319 -14.08 17.12 -10.30
N ARG A 320 -13.59 16.81 -9.10
CA ARG A 320 -13.28 17.76 -8.02
C ARG A 320 -11.79 18.02 -7.88
N ARG A 321 -10.94 17.47 -8.77
CA ARG A 321 -9.47 17.56 -8.65
C ARG A 321 -8.97 19.00 -8.80
N ASP A 322 -9.73 19.84 -9.50
CA ASP A 322 -9.53 21.28 -9.55
C ASP A 322 -10.85 22.01 -9.22
N ILE A 323 -10.92 22.50 -7.98
CA ILE A 323 -12.10 23.21 -7.47
C ILE A 323 -12.35 24.52 -8.22
N THR A 324 -11.30 25.13 -8.80
CA THR A 324 -11.40 26.42 -9.48
C THR A 324 -12.01 26.26 -10.87
N THR A 325 -11.58 25.27 -11.65
CA THR A 325 -12.24 24.93 -12.92
C THR A 325 -13.66 24.42 -12.71
N PHE A 326 -13.92 23.69 -11.62
CA PHE A 326 -15.29 23.30 -11.26
C PHE A 326 -16.19 24.53 -11.12
N TYR A 327 -15.86 25.50 -10.25
CA TYR A 327 -16.71 26.68 -10.07
C TYR A 327 -16.80 27.56 -11.33
N THR A 328 -15.72 27.65 -12.11
CA THR A 328 -15.71 28.42 -13.37
C THR A 328 -16.66 27.81 -14.40
N LEU A 329 -16.68 26.48 -14.52
CA LEU A 329 -17.61 25.76 -15.40
C LEU A 329 -19.07 25.98 -14.96
N TRP A 330 -19.35 25.95 -13.66
CA TRP A 330 -20.69 26.22 -13.12
C TRP A 330 -21.13 27.66 -13.32
N ALA A 331 -20.24 28.63 -13.10
CA ALA A 331 -20.52 30.03 -13.37
C ALA A 331 -20.86 30.22 -14.86
N ALA A 332 -20.04 29.68 -15.77
CA ALA A 332 -20.28 29.77 -17.21
C ALA A 332 -21.62 29.13 -17.62
N LEU A 333 -21.98 27.98 -17.04
CA LEU A 333 -23.23 27.29 -17.33
C LEU A 333 -24.45 28.10 -16.86
N ILE A 334 -24.41 28.63 -15.64
CA ILE A 334 -25.49 29.47 -15.10
C ILE A 334 -25.64 30.74 -15.94
N PHE A 335 -24.55 31.48 -16.19
CA PHE A 335 -24.60 32.70 -16.99
C PHE A 335 -25.05 32.44 -18.42
N GLY A 336 -24.62 31.33 -19.04
CA GLY A 336 -25.05 30.94 -20.38
C GLY A 336 -26.54 30.65 -20.46
N ILE A 337 -27.09 29.86 -19.52
CA ILE A 337 -28.53 29.55 -19.46
C ILE A 337 -29.34 30.82 -19.20
N THR A 338 -28.95 31.63 -18.21
CA THR A 338 -29.66 32.86 -17.88
C THR A 338 -29.67 33.84 -19.07
N THR A 339 -28.54 34.03 -19.74
CA THR A 339 -28.45 34.93 -20.91
C THR A 339 -29.32 34.43 -22.06
N THR A 340 -29.31 33.13 -22.32
CA THR A 340 -30.12 32.51 -23.38
C THR A 340 -31.62 32.68 -23.11
N LEU A 341 -32.07 32.44 -21.87
CA LEU A 341 -33.47 32.63 -21.47
C LEU A 341 -33.91 34.09 -21.60
N LEU A 342 -33.08 35.03 -21.15
CA LEU A 342 -33.36 36.46 -21.30
C LEU A 342 -33.48 36.85 -22.78
N GLY A 343 -32.61 36.30 -23.65
CA GLY A 343 -32.69 36.51 -25.08
C GLY A 343 -34.00 35.99 -25.69
N ILE A 344 -34.44 34.79 -25.32
CA ILE A 344 -35.72 34.23 -25.79
C ILE A 344 -36.90 35.11 -25.36
N ILE A 345 -36.91 35.58 -24.11
CA ILE A 345 -37.97 36.47 -23.60
C ILE A 345 -37.98 37.79 -24.37
N GLN A 346 -36.82 38.39 -24.63
CA GLN A 346 -36.72 39.64 -25.40
C GLN A 346 -37.27 39.48 -26.82
N VAL A 347 -36.91 38.40 -27.51
CA VAL A 347 -37.44 38.10 -28.85
C VAL A 347 -38.96 37.90 -28.82
N GLY A 348 -39.48 37.20 -27.80
CA GLY A 348 -40.92 37.00 -27.62
C GLY A 348 -41.68 38.31 -27.39
N LEU A 349 -41.15 39.20 -26.55
CA LEU A 349 -41.73 40.52 -26.29
C LEU A 349 -41.74 41.41 -27.55
N GLN A 350 -40.67 41.39 -28.34
CA GLN A 350 -40.59 42.14 -29.59
C GLN A 350 -41.62 41.65 -30.62
N MET A 351 -41.79 40.33 -30.76
CA MET A 351 -42.82 39.73 -31.62
C MET A 351 -44.24 40.13 -31.18
N ALA A 352 -44.51 40.11 -29.88
CA ALA A 352 -45.81 40.51 -29.33
C ALA A 352 -46.11 42.00 -29.56
N GLN A 353 -45.10 42.87 -29.43
CA GLN A 353 -45.25 44.30 -29.71
C GLN A 353 -45.55 44.56 -31.19
N LEU A 354 -44.81 43.91 -32.10
CA LEU A 354 -45.04 44.04 -33.54
C LEU A 354 -46.45 43.59 -33.95
N GLY A 355 -46.94 42.50 -33.37
CA GLY A 355 -48.29 41.99 -33.62
C GLY A 355 -49.41 42.83 -32.98
N ALA A 356 -49.13 43.61 -31.94
CA ALA A 356 -50.09 44.53 -31.34
C ALA A 356 -50.15 45.89 -32.07
N THR A 357 -49.13 46.22 -32.85
CA THR A 357 -49.06 47.45 -33.66
C THR A 357 -49.48 47.27 -35.12
N ALA A 358 -49.66 46.02 -35.57
CA ALA A 358 -50.26 45.66 -36.86
C ALA A 358 -51.77 45.45 -36.68
#